data_AF-A0A820BZX3-F1
#
_entry.id   AF-A0A820BZX3-F1
#
_cell.length_a   1.000
_cell.length_b   1.000
_cell.length_c   1.000
_cell.angle_alpha   90.00
_cell.angle_beta   90.00
_cell.angle_gamma   90.00
#
_symmetry.space_group_name_H-M   'P 1'
#
loop_
_entity.id
_entity.type
_entity.pdbx_description
1 polymer ?
#
loop_
_entity_poly.entity_id
_entity_poly.type
_entity_poly.pdbx_seq_one_letter_code
_entity_poly.pdbx_strand_id
1 'polypeptide(L)' 'MNVDFPLLLIGLIGNDFNGKWIIDDCIKSNIDINQVEIIKDSTPTSCTYVMSVKNTNRRTFFHQQGTNGLLDEKHFD' A
#
# COMPACT_ATOMS: atom_id res chain seq x y z
N MET A 1 -4.17 17.64 -1.42
CA MET A 1 -2.97 17.66 -2.29
C MET A 1 -3.48 18.04 -3.67
N ASN A 2 -3.10 19.20 -4.20
CA ASN A 2 -3.58 19.71 -5.48
C ASN A 2 -2.35 19.81 -6.39
N VAL A 3 -2.08 18.74 -7.11
CA VAL A 3 -0.99 18.67 -8.09
C VAL A 3 -1.60 18.47 -9.47
N ASP A 4 -1.11 19.20 -10.47
CA ASP A 4 -1.69 19.22 -11.83
C ASP A 4 -1.14 18.11 -12.74
N PHE A 5 -0.51 17.07 -12.17
CA PHE A 5 0.05 15.94 -12.91
C PHE A 5 -0.62 14.62 -12.49
N PRO A 6 -0.72 13.64 -13.40
CA PRO A 6 -1.28 12.33 -13.07
C PRO A 6 -0.41 11.63 -12.02
N LEU A 7 -1.07 10.98 -11.07
CA LEU A 7 -0.43 10.13 -10.07
C LEU A 7 -0.69 8.67 -10.39
N LEU A 8 0.32 7.84 -10.15
CA LEU A 8 0.25 6.40 -10.33
C LEU A 8 0.68 5.70 -9.04
N LEU A 9 -0.01 4.62 -8.71
CA LEU A 9 0.41 3.65 -7.71
C LEU A 9 1.02 2.43 -8.42
N ILE A 10 2.18 2.01 -7.95
CA ILE A 10 2.89 0.82 -8.44
C ILE A 10 3.24 -0.05 -7.23
N GLY A 11 3.01 -1.35 -7.32
CA GLY A 11 3.41 -2.29 -6.28
C GLY A 11 2.47 -3.48 -6.14
N LEU A 12 2.66 -4.24 -5.05
CA LEU A 12 1.90 -5.46 -4.77
C LEU A 12 0.95 -5.27 -3.59
N ILE A 13 -0.29 -5.71 -3.74
CA ILE A 13 -1.27 -5.75 -2.65
C ILE A 13 -1.84 -7.16 -2.48
N GLY A 14 -2.23 -7.51 -1.26
CA GLY A 14 -2.88 -8.79 -0.99
C GLY A 14 -4.32 -8.79 -1.47
N ASN A 15 -4.83 -9.97 -1.83
CA ASN A 15 -6.26 -10.17 -2.08
C ASN A 15 -7.06 -10.20 -0.77
N ASP A 16 -7.05 -9.09 -0.04
CA ASP A 16 -7.70 -8.93 1.26
C ASP A 16 -8.45 -7.60 1.38
N PHE A 17 -9.10 -7.39 2.52
CA PHE A 17 -9.88 -6.17 2.79
C PHE A 17 -9.03 -4.90 2.72
N ASN A 18 -7.77 -4.94 3.16
CA ASN A 18 -6.89 -3.79 3.16
C ASN A 18 -6.44 -3.45 1.75
N GLY A 19 -6.11 -4.45 0.94
CA GLY A 19 -5.79 -4.29 -0.49
C GLY A 19 -6.96 -3.68 -1.24
N LYS A 20 -8.17 -4.19 -1.03
CA LYS A 20 -9.39 -3.59 -1.60
C LYS A 20 -9.58 -2.13 -1.17
N TRP A 21 -9.38 -1.84 0.11
CA TRP A 21 -9.52 -0.47 0.62
C TRP A 21 -8.54 0.50 -0.04
N ILE A 22 -7.27 0.10 -0.23
CA ILE A 22 -6.26 0.91 -0.93
C ILE A 22 -6.68 1.19 -2.37
N ILE A 23 -7.10 0.17 -3.11
CA ILE A 23 -7.56 0.33 -4.51
C ILE A 23 -8.75 1.26 -4.59
N ASP A 24 -9.75 1.08 -3.72
CA ASP A 24 -10.95 1.92 -3.71
C ASP A 24 -10.61 3.39 -3.40
N ASP A 25 -9.60 3.64 -2.55
CA ASP A 25 -9.13 5.00 -2.21
C ASP A 25 -8.35 5.65 -3.37
N CYS A 26 -7.50 4.88 -4.06
CA CYS A 26 -6.79 5.32 -5.25
C CYS A 26 -7.76 5.72 -6.38
N ILE A 27 -8.76 4.87 -6.66
CA ILE A 27 -9.78 5.14 -7.68
C ILE A 27 -10.55 6.44 -7.35
N LYS A 28 -10.98 6.60 -6.09
CA LYS A 28 -11.67 7.83 -5.64
C LYS A 28 -10.80 9.08 -5.78
N SER A 29 -9.48 8.92 -5.66
CA SER A 29 -8.49 9.99 -5.74
C SER A 29 -7.93 10.22 -7.14
N ASN A 30 -8.46 9.53 -8.17
CA ASN A 30 -7.95 9.58 -9.54
C ASN A 30 -6.46 9.24 -9.67
N ILE A 31 -6.01 8.24 -8.90
CA ILE A 31 -4.67 7.65 -8.99
C ILE A 31 -4.77 6.42 -9.88
N ASP A 32 -3.93 6.36 -10.92
CA ASP A 32 -3.84 5.19 -11.80
C ASP A 32 -3.26 4.00 -11.03
N ILE A 33 -3.88 2.84 -11.16
CA ILE A 33 -3.53 1.58 -10.50
C ILE A 33 -3.15 0.47 -11.48
N ASN A 34 -2.94 0.79 -12.76
CA ASN A 34 -2.69 -0.21 -13.81
C ASN A 34 -1.42 -1.04 -13.57
N GLN A 35 -0.46 -0.52 -12.79
CA GLN A 35 0.74 -1.25 -12.38
C GLN A 35 0.67 -1.74 -10.92
N VAL A 36 -0.54 -1.92 -10.39
CA VAL A 36 -0.77 -2.60 -9.11
C VAL A 36 -1.14 -4.05 -9.38
N GLU A 37 -0.34 -4.97 -8.89
CA GLU A 37 -0.65 -6.40 -8.96
C GLU A 37 -1.28 -6.87 -7.65
N ILE A 38 -2.40 -7.60 -7.77
CA ILE A 38 -3.07 -8.25 -6.65
C ILE A 38 -2.52 -9.67 -6.51
N ILE A 39 -1.76 -9.90 -5.44
CA ILE A 39 -1.24 -11.21 -5.08
C ILE A 39 -2.39 -12.09 -4.56
N LYS A 40 -2.63 -13.20 -5.26
CA LYS A 40 -3.72 -14.14 -4.96
C LYS A 40 -3.38 -15.16 -3.88
N ASP A 41 -2.10 -15.31 -3.54
CA ASP A 41 -1.63 -16.18 -2.46
C ASP A 41 -2.09 -15.63 -1.09
N SER A 42 -1.96 -16.44 -0.03
CA SER A 42 -2.36 -16.06 1.33
C SER A 42 -1.47 -14.98 1.99
N THR A 43 -0.62 -14.29 1.23
CA THR A 43 0.24 -13.22 1.76
C THR A 43 -0.59 -11.93 1.90
N PRO A 44 -0.71 -11.34 3.09
CA PRO A 44 -1.55 -10.17 3.31
C PRO A 44 -0.90 -8.91 2.74
N THR A 45 -1.73 -7.89 2.50
CA THR A 45 -1.28 -6.52 2.23
C THR A 45 -0.37 -6.03 3.35
N SER A 46 0.73 -5.35 3.00
CA SER A 46 1.67 -4.78 3.96
C SER A 46 0.96 -3.89 4.99
N CYS A 47 1.37 -3.99 6.25
CA CYS A 47 0.78 -3.21 7.34
C CYS A 47 1.85 -2.75 8.32
N THR A 48 1.66 -1.55 8.88
CA THR A 48 2.49 -1.03 9.97
C THR A 48 1.61 -0.54 11.10
N TYR A 49 1.77 -1.14 12.28
CA TYR A 49 1.15 -0.63 13.50
C TYR A 49 2.01 0.46 14.10
N VAL A 50 1.43 1.65 14.28
CA VAL A 50 2.15 2.84 14.78
C VAL A 50 1.58 3.25 16.14
N MET A 51 2.34 3.01 17.21
CA MET A 51 1.99 3.43 18.56
C MET A 51 2.56 4.82 18.83
N SER A 52 1.69 5.81 19.02
CA SER A 52 2.09 7.22 19.23
C SER A 52 1.85 7.68 20.66
N VAL A 53 2.88 8.24 21.30
CA VAL A 53 2.80 8.81 22.65
C VAL A 53 2.50 10.31 22.56
N LYS A 54 1.26 10.69 22.87
CA LYS A 54 0.72 12.06 22.63
C LYS A 54 1.56 13.19 23.24
N ASN A 55 2.10 13.02 24.44
CA ASN A 55 2.84 14.08 25.15
C ASN A 55 4.31 14.20 24.73
N THR A 56 4.90 13.17 24.12
CA THR A 56 6.31 13.18 23.70
C THR A 56 6.49 13.18 22.18
N ASN A 57 5.40 13.00 21.42
CA ASN A 57 5.39 12.76 19.99
C ASN A 57 6.21 11.53 19.54
N ARG A 58 6.65 10.68 20.47
CA ARG A 58 7.38 9.45 20.15
C ARG A 58 6.46 8.46 19.43
N ARG A 59 6.98 7.82 18.39
CA ARG A 59 6.28 6.78 17.62
C ARG A 59 7.10 5.50 17.62
N THR A 60 6.46 4.37 17.90
CA THR A 60 7.02 3.03 17.74
C THR A 60 6.30 2.31 16.63
N PHE A 61 7.05 1.74 15.69
CA PHE A 61 6.52 1.10 14.49
C PHE A 61 6.75 -0.40 14.58
N PHE A 62 5.69 -1.18 14.34
CA PHE A 62 5.76 -2.63 14.14
C PHE A 62 5.34 -2.91 12.71
N HIS A 63 6.32 -3.25 11.87
CA HIS A 63 6.13 -3.40 10.44
C HIS A 63 6.00 -4.88 10.04
N GLN A 64 4.98 -5.18 9.26
CA GLN A 64 4.79 -6.46 8.60
C GLN A 64 4.85 -6.21 7.08
N GLN A 65 5.85 -6.77 6.42
CA GLN A 65 6.13 -6.47 5.02
C GLN A 65 5.01 -6.92 4.08
N GLY A 66 4.32 -8.02 4.39
CA GLY A 66 3.24 -8.52 3.55
C GLY A 66 3.69 -8.73 2.11
N THR A 67 2.81 -8.42 1.17
CA THR A 67 3.09 -8.49 -0.27
C THR A 67 4.27 -7.63 -0.71
N ASN A 68 4.64 -6.57 0.01
CA ASN A 68 5.81 -5.76 -0.34
C ASN A 68 7.11 -6.56 -0.24
N GLY A 69 7.17 -7.60 0.60
CA GLY A 69 8.32 -8.50 0.69
C GLY A 69 8.49 -9.42 -0.54
N LEU A 70 7.50 -9.47 -1.42
CA LEU A 70 7.54 -10.23 -2.68
C LEU A 70 7.87 -9.38 -3.90
N LEU A 71 7.88 -8.05 -3.75
CA LEU A 71 8.10 -7.11 -4.84
C LEU A 71 9.53 -7.28 -5.39
N ASP A 72 9.64 -7.34 -6.71
CA ASP A 72 10.86 -7.65 -7.45
C ASP A 72 10.75 -7.12 -8.88
N GLU A 73 11.86 -7.10 -9.63
CA GLU A 73 11.99 -6.51 -10.97
C GLU A 73 10.91 -7.01 -11.96
N LYS A 74 10.51 -8.27 -11.87
CA LYS A 74 9.50 -8.89 -12.74
C LYS A 74 8.09 -8.29 -12.64
N HIS A 75 7.82 -7.45 -11.64
CA HIS A 75 6.52 -6.81 -11.43
C HIS A 75 6.45 -5.40 -12.03
N PHE A 76 7.49 -5.00 -12.76
CA PHE A 76 7.57 -3.72 -13.45
C PHE A 76 7.74 -3.95 -14.96
N ASP A 77 7.16 -3.05 -15.77
CA ASP A 77 7.28 -3.01 -17.23
C ASP A 77 8.49 -2.17 -17.70
#